data_AF-A0A060BSV6-F1
#
_entry.id   AF-A0A060BSV6-F1
#
_cell.length_a   1.000
_cell.length_b   1.000
_cell.length_c   1.000
_cell.angle_alpha   90.00
_cell.angle_beta   90.00
_cell.angle_gamma   90.00
#
_symmetry.space_group_name_H-M   'P 1'
#
loop_
_entity.id
_entity.type
_entity.pdbx_description
1 polymer ?
#
loop_
_entity_poly.entity_id
_entity_poly.type
_entity_poly.pdbx_seq_one_letter_code
_entity_poly.pdbx_strand_id
1 'polypeptide(L)'
;CWNRYQQKEINRTVLNCFGFGDGGGGPTKPMLERLERTDKGLPGMPMTRKGLALPFFRQLEKTVGENKRLPKWVGELYLEYHRGTYTSIARNKRYNRKIEFLNQETEWLSTLASLLAGAEYPQEQLTSIWRTTLLNQFHDIIPGSSIRQVYEESQEQYLQIFGEVEVG
;
A
#
# COMPACT_ATOMS: atom_id res chain seq x y z
N CYS A 1 -6.79 -13.16 17.82
CA CYS A 1 -6.33 -11.75 17.95
C CYS A 1 -5.98 -11.39 19.39
N TRP A 2 -6.95 -11.38 20.33
CA TRP A 2 -6.76 -10.89 21.71
C TRP A 2 -5.53 -11.46 22.45
N ASN A 3 -5.33 -12.78 22.43
CA ASN A 3 -4.21 -13.39 23.15
C ASN A 3 -2.84 -12.85 22.71
N ARG A 4 -2.66 -12.50 21.43
CA ARG A 4 -1.41 -11.95 20.88
C ARG A 4 -1.27 -10.44 21.04
N TYR A 5 -2.33 -9.73 21.44
CA TYR A 5 -2.26 -8.29 21.64
C TYR A 5 -1.38 -7.98 22.85
N GLN A 6 -0.39 -7.11 22.67
CA GLN A 6 0.63 -6.85 23.68
C GLN A 6 0.21 -5.73 24.65
N GLN A 7 -0.45 -4.68 24.15
CA GLN A 7 -0.78 -3.48 24.92
C GLN A 7 -2.11 -3.59 25.70
N LYS A 8 -2.37 -4.75 26.32
CA LYS A 8 -3.61 -5.03 27.08
C LYS A 8 -3.80 -4.14 28.31
N GLU A 9 -2.71 -3.63 28.87
CA GLU A 9 -2.71 -2.76 30.06
C GLU A 9 -3.22 -1.33 29.80
N ILE A 10 -3.28 -0.92 28.54
CA ILE A 10 -3.69 0.43 28.14
C ILE A 10 -4.88 0.43 27.17
N ASN A 11 -5.19 -0.70 26.53
CA ASN A 11 -6.31 -0.81 25.61
C ASN A 11 -6.97 -2.20 25.69
N ARG A 12 -8.30 -2.22 25.62
CA ARG A 12 -9.12 -3.44 25.75
C ARG A 12 -9.80 -3.86 24.44
N THR A 13 -9.57 -3.15 23.35
CA THR A 13 -10.15 -3.46 22.04
C THR A 13 -9.05 -3.83 21.04
N VAL A 14 -9.32 -4.76 20.12
CA VAL A 14 -8.35 -5.15 19.09
C VAL A 14 -9.04 -5.19 17.74
N LEU A 15 -8.41 -4.58 16.74
CA LEU A 15 -8.84 -4.70 15.35
C LEU A 15 -8.44 -6.08 14.82
N ASN A 16 -9.39 -6.78 14.22
CA ASN A 16 -9.14 -8.09 13.61
C ASN A 16 -9.67 -8.08 12.17
N CYS A 17 -8.77 -8.02 11.20
CA CYS A 17 -9.11 -8.20 9.79
C CYS A 17 -9.41 -9.68 9.52
N PHE A 18 -10.48 -9.95 8.77
CA PHE A 18 -10.91 -11.32 8.44
C PHE A 18 -11.33 -11.41 6.98
N GLY A 19 -11.09 -12.58 6.38
CA GLY A 19 -11.28 -12.84 4.95
C GLY A 19 -10.18 -13.78 4.46
N PHE A 20 -10.13 -14.03 3.16
CA PHE A 20 -8.99 -14.66 2.51
C PHE A 20 -8.14 -13.58 1.81
N GLY A 21 -6.83 -13.73 1.87
CA GLY A 21 -5.85 -12.80 1.26
C GLY A 21 -5.11 -13.46 0.11
N ASP A 22 -3.97 -12.88 -0.29
CA ASP A 22 -2.93 -13.52 -1.10
C ASP A 22 -3.43 -14.14 -2.43
N GLY A 23 -4.12 -13.33 -3.24
CA GLY A 23 -4.64 -13.76 -4.54
C GLY A 23 -6.16 -13.89 -4.60
N GLY A 24 -6.86 -13.62 -3.49
CA GLY A 24 -8.28 -13.27 -3.50
C GLY A 24 -9.13 -13.99 -2.47
N GLY A 25 -10.41 -13.60 -2.45
CA GLY A 25 -11.44 -14.18 -1.60
C GLY A 25 -11.85 -13.26 -0.44
N GLY A 26 -13.03 -12.66 -0.56
CA GLY A 26 -13.61 -11.91 0.56
C GLY A 26 -13.98 -12.80 1.76
N PRO A 27 -14.52 -12.20 2.83
CA PRO A 27 -15.14 -12.97 3.90
C PRO A 27 -16.26 -13.86 3.37
N THR A 28 -16.35 -15.09 3.88
CA THR A 28 -17.39 -16.05 3.47
C THR A 28 -18.65 -15.93 4.32
N LYS A 29 -19.78 -16.42 3.81
CA LYS A 29 -21.04 -16.47 4.56
C LYS A 29 -20.89 -17.14 5.94
N PRO A 30 -20.22 -18.31 6.10
CA PRO A 30 -19.99 -18.89 7.42
C PRO A 30 -19.17 -18.01 8.38
N MET A 31 -18.24 -17.20 7.87
CA MET A 31 -17.48 -16.25 8.70
C MET A 31 -18.38 -15.12 9.22
N LEU A 32 -19.30 -14.63 8.38
CA LEU A 32 -20.27 -13.62 8.77
C LEU A 32 -21.26 -14.16 9.81
N GLU A 33 -21.76 -15.38 9.62
CA GLU A 33 -22.61 -16.09 10.60
C GLU A 33 -21.92 -16.25 11.96
N ARG A 34 -20.63 -16.64 11.94
CA ARG A 34 -19.83 -16.73 13.17
C ARG A 34 -19.68 -15.37 13.84
N LEU A 35 -19.42 -14.33 13.05
CA LEU A 35 -19.27 -12.97 13.55
C LEU A 35 -20.55 -12.52 14.29
N GLU A 36 -21.72 -12.75 13.71
CA GLU A 36 -23.01 -12.42 14.33
C GLU A 36 -23.27 -13.19 15.63
N ARG A 37 -22.86 -14.45 15.72
CA ARG A 37 -22.96 -15.22 16.98
C ARG A 37 -22.02 -14.68 18.05
N THR A 38 -20.79 -14.34 17.67
CA THR A 38 -19.79 -13.79 18.61
C THR A 38 -20.09 -12.36 19.06
N ASP A 39 -20.85 -11.60 18.26
CA ASP A 39 -21.32 -10.26 18.61
C ASP A 39 -22.34 -10.30 19.76
N LYS A 40 -23.15 -11.36 19.85
CA LYS A 40 -24.10 -11.58 20.96
C LYS A 40 -23.42 -11.85 22.31
N GLY A 41 -22.10 -12.07 22.33
CA GLY A 41 -21.35 -12.44 23.53
C GLY A 41 -21.53 -13.93 23.85
N LEU A 42 -20.45 -14.70 23.67
CA LEU A 42 -20.42 -16.12 24.02
C LEU A 42 -19.50 -16.30 25.25
N PRO A 43 -19.88 -17.15 26.24
CA PRO A 43 -19.05 -17.40 27.40
C PRO A 43 -17.64 -17.88 27.02
N GLY A 44 -16.62 -17.33 27.69
CA GLY A 44 -15.22 -17.75 27.49
C GLY A 44 -14.53 -17.15 26.26
N MET A 45 -15.15 -16.23 25.52
CA MET A 45 -14.50 -15.53 24.41
C MET A 45 -14.77 -14.02 24.37
N PRO A 46 -13.85 -13.22 23.81
CA PRO A 46 -14.09 -11.80 23.60
C PRO A 46 -15.31 -11.56 22.69
N MET A 47 -16.13 -10.58 23.06
CA MET A 47 -17.18 -10.06 22.18
C MET A 47 -16.55 -9.40 20.95
N THR A 48 -17.12 -9.63 19.79
CA THR A 48 -16.68 -9.04 18.53
C THR A 48 -17.70 -8.02 18.04
N ARG A 49 -17.29 -7.08 17.19
CA ARG A 49 -18.20 -6.11 16.57
C ARG A 49 -17.80 -5.91 15.11
N LYS A 50 -18.79 -5.89 14.22
CA LYS A 50 -18.60 -5.40 12.84
C LYS A 50 -18.33 -3.90 12.89
N GLY A 51 -17.33 -3.43 12.15
CA GLY A 51 -16.98 -2.02 12.13
C GLY A 51 -15.96 -1.70 11.05
N LEU A 52 -15.81 -0.40 10.80
CA LEU A 52 -14.81 0.14 9.88
C LEU A 52 -13.52 0.49 10.64
N ALA A 53 -12.39 0.48 9.94
CA ALA A 53 -11.09 0.80 10.53
C ALA A 53 -11.03 2.24 11.09
N LEU A 54 -11.60 3.22 10.37
CA LEU A 54 -11.53 4.63 10.77
C LEU A 54 -12.22 4.92 12.13
N PRO A 55 -13.48 4.49 12.38
CA PRO A 55 -14.08 4.58 13.71
C PRO A 55 -13.26 3.88 14.81
N PHE A 56 -12.67 2.72 14.52
CA PHE A 56 -11.79 2.03 15.47
C PHE A 56 -10.58 2.90 15.84
N PHE A 57 -9.87 3.47 14.87
CA PHE A 57 -8.71 4.31 15.13
C PHE A 57 -9.07 5.61 15.88
N ARG A 58 -10.20 6.24 15.55
CA ARG A 58 -10.71 7.40 16.32
C ARG A 58 -10.99 7.03 17.78
N GLN A 59 -11.55 5.85 18.03
CA GLN A 59 -11.77 5.38 19.40
C GLN A 59 -10.46 5.03 20.10
N LEU A 60 -9.50 4.42 19.40
CA LEU A 60 -8.19 4.10 19.93
C LEU A 60 -7.45 5.36 20.35
N GLU A 61 -7.44 6.39 19.50
CA GLU A 61 -6.85 7.70 19.79
C GLU A 61 -7.46 8.32 21.06
N LYS A 62 -8.79 8.33 21.20
CA LYS A 62 -9.45 8.78 22.43
C LYS A 62 -9.08 7.95 23.67
N THR A 63 -8.78 6.67 23.49
CA THR A 63 -8.51 5.73 24.59
C THR A 63 -7.06 5.82 25.08
N VAL A 64 -6.10 5.97 24.16
CA VAL A 64 -4.66 5.88 24.50
C VAL A 64 -3.80 7.07 24.03
N GLY A 65 -4.36 8.05 23.31
CA GLY A 65 -3.58 9.12 22.68
C GLY A 65 -2.76 9.97 23.65
N GLU A 66 -3.31 10.26 24.83
CA GLU A 66 -2.61 11.00 25.90
C GLU A 66 -1.88 10.10 26.90
N ASN A 67 -1.91 8.78 26.69
CA ASN A 67 -1.35 7.82 27.64
C ASN A 67 0.18 7.78 27.52
N LYS A 68 0.87 8.24 28.56
CA LYS A 68 2.35 8.25 28.63
C LYS A 68 3.00 6.87 28.47
N ARG A 69 2.25 5.78 28.66
CA ARG A 69 2.73 4.40 28.47
C ARG A 69 2.65 3.91 27.02
N LEU A 70 2.10 4.70 26.10
CA LEU A 70 2.07 4.33 24.69
C LEU A 70 3.52 4.26 24.14
N PRO A 71 3.94 3.11 23.57
CA PRO A 71 5.29 2.99 23.01
C PRO A 71 5.53 3.99 21.88
N LYS A 72 6.75 4.52 21.81
CA LYS A 72 7.19 5.40 20.74
C LYS A 72 8.25 4.66 19.93
N TRP A 73 8.08 4.66 18.61
CA TRP A 73 9.07 4.17 17.65
C TRP A 73 9.67 5.37 16.91
N VAL A 74 10.99 5.45 16.82
CA VAL A 74 11.71 6.53 16.12
C VAL A 74 12.58 5.91 15.05
N GLY A 75 12.38 6.35 13.79
CA GLY A 75 13.08 5.82 12.62
C GLY A 75 12.27 4.78 11.85
N GLU A 76 12.98 3.97 11.06
CA GLU A 76 12.40 2.94 10.19
C GLU A 76 11.84 1.76 11.00
N LEU A 77 10.67 1.24 10.60
CA LEU A 77 10.21 -0.09 11.03
C LEU A 77 10.94 -1.15 10.20
N TYR A 78 12.19 -1.42 10.55
CA TYR A 78 13.02 -2.36 9.81
C TYR A 78 12.46 -3.77 9.88
N LEU A 79 12.12 -4.33 8.71
CA LEU A 79 11.65 -5.71 8.58
C LEU A 79 12.85 -6.63 8.32
N GLU A 80 13.13 -7.53 9.26
CA GLU A 80 14.29 -8.43 9.17
C GLU A 80 14.15 -9.55 8.10
N TYR A 81 12.98 -9.66 7.47
CA TYR A 81 12.63 -10.67 6.48
C TYR A 81 12.69 -10.12 5.04
N HIS A 82 12.61 -11.03 4.06
CA HIS A 82 12.47 -10.71 2.62
C HIS A 82 13.56 -9.79 2.02
N ARG A 83 14.76 -9.74 2.60
CA ARG A 83 15.87 -8.86 2.13
C ARG A 83 16.32 -9.13 0.70
N GLY A 84 16.10 -10.34 0.17
CA GLY A 84 16.40 -10.65 -1.24
C GLY A 84 15.64 -9.76 -2.23
N THR A 85 14.50 -9.19 -1.80
CA THR A 85 13.70 -8.27 -2.61
C THR A 85 14.43 -6.96 -2.96
N TYR A 86 15.48 -6.58 -2.23
CA TYR A 86 16.28 -5.42 -2.57
C TYR A 86 17.10 -5.62 -3.86
N THR A 87 17.45 -6.87 -4.19
CA THR A 87 18.34 -7.19 -5.32
C THR A 87 17.65 -7.94 -6.46
N SER A 88 16.55 -8.65 -6.18
CA SER A 88 15.80 -9.41 -7.19
C SER A 88 15.32 -8.53 -8.34
N ILE A 89 15.38 -9.04 -9.57
CA ILE A 89 14.94 -8.36 -10.80
C ILE A 89 15.50 -6.92 -10.92
N ALA A 90 16.83 -6.82 -10.98
CA ALA A 90 17.54 -5.54 -11.04
C ALA A 90 17.09 -4.62 -12.21
N ARG A 91 16.71 -5.21 -13.35
CA ARG A 91 16.16 -4.46 -14.51
C ARG A 91 14.93 -3.65 -14.12
N ASN A 92 13.98 -4.25 -13.40
CA ASN A 92 12.72 -3.62 -13.02
C ASN A 92 12.98 -2.40 -12.14
N LYS A 93 13.85 -2.55 -11.14
CA LYS A 93 14.28 -1.46 -10.25
C LYS A 93 15.00 -0.34 -11.01
N ARG A 94 15.89 -0.70 -11.94
CA ARG A 94 16.59 0.27 -12.79
C ARG A 94 15.62 1.07 -13.65
N TYR A 95 14.63 0.41 -14.25
CA TYR A 95 13.65 1.06 -15.12
C TYR A 95 12.72 1.96 -14.32
N ASN A 96 12.21 1.48 -13.18
CA ASN A 96 11.45 2.30 -12.24
C ASN A 96 12.21 3.58 -11.87
N ARG A 97 13.49 3.44 -11.47
CA ARG A 97 14.29 4.60 -11.06
C ARG A 97 14.49 5.61 -12.19
N LYS A 98 14.68 5.15 -13.42
CA LYS A 98 14.79 6.04 -14.58
C LYS A 98 13.49 6.80 -14.83
N ILE A 99 12.36 6.11 -14.75
CA ILE A 99 11.04 6.71 -15.00
C ILE A 99 10.66 7.70 -13.90
N GLU A 100 11.01 7.44 -12.64
CA GLU A 100 10.83 8.43 -11.56
C GLU A 100 11.49 9.78 -11.90
N PHE A 101 12.73 9.75 -12.39
CA PHE A 101 13.44 10.96 -12.79
C PHE A 101 12.83 11.60 -14.03
N LEU A 102 12.56 10.79 -15.07
CA LEU A 102 11.97 11.29 -16.30
C LEU A 102 10.60 11.95 -16.05
N ASN A 103 9.72 11.32 -15.28
CA ASN A 103 8.42 11.90 -14.96
C ASN A 103 8.58 13.24 -14.21
N GLN A 104 9.49 13.30 -13.24
CA GLN A 104 9.77 14.54 -12.51
C GLN A 104 10.28 15.65 -13.43
N GLU A 105 11.21 15.33 -14.34
CA GLU A 105 11.78 16.26 -15.31
C GLU A 105 10.72 16.73 -16.31
N THR A 106 9.93 15.82 -16.87
CA THR A 106 8.86 16.13 -17.82
C THR A 106 7.79 17.02 -17.18
N GLU A 107 7.34 16.73 -15.95
CA GLU A 107 6.38 17.58 -15.25
C GLU A 107 6.94 18.99 -15.01
N TRP A 108 8.21 19.07 -14.59
CA TRP A 108 8.87 20.34 -14.32
C TRP A 108 8.99 21.18 -15.60
N LEU A 109 9.50 20.61 -16.69
CA LEU A 109 9.64 21.27 -17.98
C LEU A 109 8.27 21.67 -18.56
N SER A 110 7.28 20.78 -18.50
CA SER A 110 5.91 21.05 -18.96
C SER A 110 5.28 22.21 -18.19
N THR A 111 5.50 22.26 -16.87
CA THR A 111 5.02 23.36 -16.03
C THR A 111 5.68 24.69 -16.42
N LEU A 112 7.01 24.69 -16.63
CA LEU A 112 7.74 25.87 -17.07
C LEU A 112 7.29 26.35 -18.46
N ALA A 113 7.13 25.43 -19.41
CA ALA A 113 6.66 25.75 -20.75
C ALA A 113 5.25 26.37 -20.71
N SER A 114 4.37 25.84 -19.85
CA SER A 114 3.03 26.39 -19.68
C SER A 114 3.04 27.81 -19.10
N LEU A 115 3.87 28.07 -18.08
CA LEU A 115 3.97 29.38 -17.43
C LEU A 115 4.69 30.44 -18.27
N LEU A 116 5.77 30.05 -18.98
CA LEU A 116 6.65 30.99 -19.67
C LEU A 116 6.30 31.18 -21.15
N ALA A 117 5.82 30.13 -21.81
CA ALA A 117 5.54 30.12 -23.25
C ALA A 117 4.05 29.92 -23.56
N GLY A 118 3.19 29.77 -22.54
CA GLY A 118 1.76 29.52 -22.73
C GLY A 118 1.46 28.17 -23.38
N ALA A 119 2.40 27.23 -23.34
CA ALA A 119 2.19 25.88 -23.86
C ALA A 119 1.11 25.15 -23.05
N GLU A 120 0.38 24.26 -23.71
CA GLU A 120 -0.60 23.42 -23.02
C GLU A 120 0.13 22.38 -22.15
N TYR A 121 -0.28 22.26 -20.89
CA TYR A 121 0.26 21.26 -19.98
C TYR A 121 -0.32 19.87 -20.33
N PRO A 122 0.50 18.84 -20.58
CA PRO A 122 0.04 17.52 -21.01
C PRO A 122 -0.53 16.68 -19.86
N GLN A 123 -1.60 17.17 -19.22
CA GLN A 123 -2.19 16.60 -18.01
C GLN A 123 -2.59 15.12 -18.18
N GLU A 124 -3.29 14.79 -19.26
CA GLU A 124 -3.82 13.44 -19.48
C GLU A 124 -2.70 12.43 -19.71
N GLN A 125 -1.70 12.80 -20.52
CA GLN A 125 -0.54 11.97 -20.83
C GLN A 125 0.27 11.69 -19.56
N LEU A 126 0.63 12.73 -18.80
CA LEU A 126 1.36 12.59 -17.54
C LEU A 126 0.58 11.77 -16.50
N THR A 127 -0.74 11.96 -16.43
CA THR A 127 -1.60 11.15 -15.53
C THR A 127 -1.56 9.67 -15.91
N SER A 128 -1.58 9.35 -17.21
CA SER A 128 -1.46 7.98 -17.70
C SER A 128 -0.10 7.36 -17.34
N ILE A 129 0.99 8.08 -17.62
CA ILE A 129 2.36 7.65 -17.32
C ILE A 129 2.54 7.40 -15.81
N TRP A 130 2.06 8.29 -14.95
CA TRP A 130 2.12 8.11 -13.51
C TRP A 130 1.33 6.90 -13.02
N ARG A 131 0.12 6.67 -13.56
CA ARG A 131 -0.68 5.49 -13.20
C ARG A 131 0.07 4.19 -13.50
N THR A 132 0.68 4.08 -14.67
CA THR A 132 1.48 2.91 -15.05
C THR A 132 2.75 2.80 -14.22
N THR A 133 3.39 3.92 -13.89
CA THR A 133 4.56 3.95 -12.99
C THR A 133 4.18 3.39 -11.62
N LEU A 134 3.11 3.89 -11.02
CA LEU A 134 2.63 3.47 -9.70
C LEU A 134 2.11 2.03 -9.68
N LEU A 135 1.51 1.56 -10.78
CA LEU A 135 1.15 0.15 -10.96
C LEU A 135 2.39 -0.74 -10.80
N ASN A 136 3.48 -0.40 -11.48
CA ASN A 136 4.73 -1.16 -11.40
C ASN A 136 5.47 -1.01 -10.06
N GLN A 137 5.05 -0.08 -9.20
CA GLN A 137 5.51 0.08 -7.82
C GLN A 137 4.76 -0.78 -6.80
N PHE A 138 3.84 -1.63 -7.25
CA PHE A 138 3.14 -2.56 -6.37
C PHE A 138 4.14 -3.46 -5.61
N HIS A 139 3.80 -3.80 -4.36
CA HIS A 139 4.71 -4.45 -3.41
C HIS A 139 5.16 -5.86 -3.80
N ASP A 140 4.56 -6.48 -4.81
CA ASP A 140 5.07 -7.72 -5.40
C ASP A 140 5.77 -7.54 -6.75
N ILE A 141 5.61 -6.37 -7.39
CA ILE A 141 6.22 -6.06 -8.68
C ILE A 141 7.60 -5.45 -8.45
N ILE A 142 7.68 -4.26 -7.85
CA ILE A 142 8.95 -3.54 -7.66
C ILE A 142 9.97 -4.34 -6.84
N PRO A 143 9.59 -5.11 -5.80
CA PRO A 143 10.55 -5.85 -5.00
C PRO A 143 11.02 -7.13 -5.70
N GLY A 144 10.41 -7.56 -6.80
CA GLY A 144 10.92 -8.71 -7.54
C GLY A 144 10.38 -10.07 -7.04
N SER A 145 9.16 -10.12 -6.49
CA SER A 145 8.53 -11.33 -5.91
C SER A 145 7.36 -11.92 -6.73
N SER A 146 7.08 -11.38 -7.92
CA SER A 146 6.02 -11.88 -8.82
C SER A 146 6.51 -13.00 -9.74
N ILE A 147 5.58 -13.59 -10.49
CA ILE A 147 5.89 -14.57 -11.56
C ILE A 147 6.48 -13.88 -12.80
N ARG A 148 7.18 -14.66 -13.65
CA ARG A 148 7.84 -14.17 -14.88
C ARG A 148 6.95 -13.29 -15.75
N GLN A 149 5.70 -13.68 -15.96
CA GLN A 149 4.75 -12.98 -16.84
C GLN A 149 4.56 -11.50 -16.44
N VAL A 150 4.54 -11.21 -15.13
CA VAL A 150 4.43 -9.84 -14.61
C VAL A 150 5.66 -9.00 -14.98
N TYR A 151 6.85 -9.62 -15.06
CA TYR A 151 8.08 -8.92 -15.45
C TYR A 151 8.25 -8.73 -16.95
N GLU A 152 7.53 -9.51 -17.76
CA GLU A 152 7.42 -9.32 -19.20
C GLU A 152 6.49 -8.15 -19.49
N GLU A 153 5.32 -8.13 -18.85
CA GLU A 153 4.35 -7.03 -18.99
C GLU A 153 4.90 -5.68 -18.49
N SER A 154 5.48 -5.64 -17.29
CA SER A 154 6.09 -4.40 -16.77
C SER A 154 7.25 -3.90 -17.64
N GLN A 155 8.00 -4.80 -18.29
CA GLN A 155 9.03 -4.39 -19.23
C GLN A 155 8.45 -3.67 -20.44
N GLU A 156 7.38 -4.20 -21.04
CA GLU A 156 6.69 -3.57 -22.18
C GLU A 156 6.15 -2.20 -21.78
N GLN A 157 5.50 -2.11 -20.62
CA GLN A 157 4.98 -0.85 -20.07
C GLN A 157 6.08 0.19 -19.88
N TYR A 158 7.24 -0.20 -19.34
CA TYR A 158 8.37 0.71 -19.18
C TYR A 158 8.94 1.19 -20.51
N LEU A 159 9.08 0.30 -21.49
CA LEU A 159 9.57 0.67 -22.83
C LEU A 159 8.61 1.62 -23.54
N GLN A 160 7.30 1.44 -23.36
CA GLN A 160 6.30 2.36 -23.86
C GLN A 160 6.47 3.76 -23.25
N ILE A 161 6.60 3.86 -21.93
CA ILE A 161 6.81 5.15 -21.24
C ILE A 161 8.09 5.83 -21.74
N PHE A 162 9.20 5.09 -21.89
CA PHE A 162 10.44 5.67 -22.42
C PHE A 162 10.25 6.24 -23.83
N GLY A 163 9.49 5.56 -24.69
CA GLY A 163 9.16 6.07 -26.02
C GLY A 163 8.27 7.31 -26.00
N GLU A 164 7.33 7.42 -25.03
CA GLU A 164 6.46 8.59 -24.90
C GLU A 164 7.21 9.83 -24.36
N VAL A 165 8.15 9.63 -23.43
CA VAL A 165 8.91 10.74 -22.82
C VAL A 165 10.07 11.23 -23.70
N GLU A 166 10.68 10.36 -24.51
CA GLU A 166 11.78 10.77 -25.41
C GLU A 166 11.29 11.52 -26.67
N VAL A 167 9.99 11.42 -26.99
CA VAL A 167 9.40 12.00 -28.21
C VAL A 167 8.62 13.31 -27.94
N GLY A 168 8.30 13.61 -26.67
CA GLY A 168 7.63 14.84 -26.24
C GLY A 168 8.61 15.96 -25.89
#